data_AF-A0A9E5WFJ6-F1
#
_entry.id   AF-A0A9E5WFJ6-F1
#
_cell.length_a   1.000
_cell.length_b   1.000
_cell.length_c   1.000
_cell.angle_alpha   90.00
_cell.angle_beta   90.00
_cell.angle_gamma   90.00
#
_symmetry.space_group_name_H-M   'P 1'
#
loop_
_entity.id
_entity.type
_entity.pdbx_description
1 polymer ?
#
loop_
_entity_poly.entity_id
_entity_poly.type
_entity_poly.pdbx_seq_one_letter_code
_entity_poly.pdbx_strand_id
1 'polypeptide(L)'
;MAEIEQYRLPQSLQTEWYETGHINTTLIIANLASVEAVLAQQIAIFCQLPDYYKLTYSAGTPLWAWIGGKGRDAKLISTVLHGFHGGDQAEVVRRQQFFGDLVRDLMENGEEPWKIGFTIHAFGDSYAHTHLDEAGQRRAYGFPIGHGLDFLACVKPDHISQHPQLYLDYCTALFWALCGESAGDSVEFAAFRGGFEAVLAHPYFVTGSAREQEDIVSGFIITSSRDRTTRADMKAAMGRLDYDEVIGFLEELRAQLKYPF
;
A
#
# COMPACT_ATOMS: atom_id res chain seq x y z
N MET A 1 4.33 9.42 30.56
CA MET A 1 3.32 8.33 30.56
C MET A 1 2.08 8.68 29.74
N ALA A 2 1.54 9.90 29.80
CA ALA A 2 0.30 10.26 29.08
C ALA A 2 0.42 10.31 27.53
N GLU A 3 1.61 10.53 26.97
CA GLU A 3 1.79 10.78 25.52
C GLU A 3 1.73 9.54 24.62
N ILE A 4 1.64 8.31 25.14
CA ILE A 4 1.54 7.10 24.30
C ILE A 4 0.22 6.36 24.46
N GLU A 5 -0.45 6.54 25.59
CA GLU A 5 -1.84 6.12 25.69
C GLU A 5 -2.71 6.76 24.60
N GLN A 6 -2.35 7.96 24.11
CA GLN A 6 -3.06 8.59 23.00
C GLN A 6 -2.96 7.80 21.67
N TYR A 7 -1.94 6.96 21.49
CA TYR A 7 -1.74 6.16 20.28
C TYR A 7 -2.26 4.73 20.41
N ARG A 8 -2.65 4.27 21.61
CA ARG A 8 -3.34 2.98 21.75
C ARG A 8 -4.76 3.12 21.21
N LEU A 9 -5.03 2.43 20.12
CA LEU A 9 -6.37 2.40 19.52
C LEU A 9 -7.37 1.78 20.51
N PRO A 10 -8.51 2.43 20.78
CA PRO A 10 -9.65 1.79 21.43
C PRO A 10 -10.00 0.47 20.72
N GLN A 11 -10.41 -0.56 21.47
CA GLN A 11 -10.84 -1.84 20.87
C GLN A 11 -11.93 -1.66 19.79
N SER A 12 -12.76 -0.62 19.88
CA SER A 12 -13.79 -0.29 18.89
C SER A 12 -13.24 0.34 17.59
N LEU A 13 -11.99 0.80 17.60
CA LEU A 13 -11.23 1.26 16.43
C LEU A 13 -10.29 0.17 15.91
N GLN A 14 -10.43 -1.09 16.37
CA GLN A 14 -9.88 -2.27 15.67
C GLN A 14 -10.69 -2.58 14.40
N THR A 15 -11.00 -1.55 13.61
CA THR A 15 -11.60 -1.67 12.29
C THR A 15 -10.59 -2.39 11.39
N GLU A 16 -10.95 -3.62 11.02
CA GLU A 16 -10.49 -4.42 9.87
C GLU A 16 -9.05 -4.21 9.34
N TRP A 17 -8.04 -4.16 10.21
CA TRP A 17 -6.64 -4.64 10.09
C TRP A 17 -5.79 -4.48 8.80
N TYR A 18 -6.25 -3.83 7.74
CA TYR A 18 -5.52 -3.69 6.47
C TYR A 18 -5.65 -2.29 5.83
N GLU A 19 -6.11 -1.30 6.61
CA GLU A 19 -6.37 0.06 6.11
C GLU A 19 -5.15 1.00 6.26
N THR A 20 -4.23 0.70 7.17
CA THR A 20 -3.16 1.64 7.54
C THR A 20 -2.09 1.81 6.45
N GLY A 21 -1.74 0.73 5.75
CA GLY A 21 -0.75 0.74 4.67
C GLY A 21 -1.21 1.42 3.38
N HIS A 22 -2.51 1.37 3.06
CA HIS A 22 -3.04 1.93 1.82
C HIS A 22 -3.81 3.23 2.04
N ILE A 23 -5.04 3.23 2.59
CA ILE A 23 -5.86 4.46 2.69
C ILE A 23 -5.18 5.52 3.54
N ASN A 24 -4.76 5.20 4.77
CA ASN A 24 -4.24 6.20 5.69
C ASN A 24 -2.89 6.75 5.21
N THR A 25 -1.99 5.89 4.77
CA THR A 25 -0.68 6.31 4.25
C THR A 25 -0.84 7.15 2.99
N THR A 26 -1.67 6.73 2.03
CA THR A 26 -1.92 7.51 0.82
C THR A 26 -2.47 8.89 1.16
N LEU A 27 -3.43 8.98 2.11
CA LEU A 27 -3.99 10.25 2.54
C LEU A 27 -2.96 11.15 3.23
N ILE A 28 -2.09 10.60 4.09
CA ILE A 28 -0.99 11.36 4.71
C ILE A 28 -0.10 11.95 3.61
N ILE A 29 0.42 11.09 2.73
CA ILE A 29 1.43 11.52 1.75
C ILE A 29 0.82 12.48 0.71
N ALA A 30 -0.43 12.26 0.28
CA ALA A 30 -1.12 13.19 -0.61
C ALA A 30 -1.33 14.57 0.03
N ASN A 31 -1.70 14.63 1.31
CA ASN A 31 -1.82 15.90 2.03
C ASN A 31 -0.47 16.60 2.18
N LEU A 32 0.60 15.86 2.50
CA LEU A 32 1.96 16.41 2.59
C LEU A 32 2.42 16.95 1.23
N ALA A 33 2.09 16.25 0.14
CA ALA A 33 2.36 16.66 -1.24
C ALA A 33 1.42 17.78 -1.74
N SER A 34 0.60 18.37 -0.86
CA SER A 34 -0.34 19.45 -1.19
C SER A 34 -1.34 19.09 -2.30
N VAL A 35 -1.67 17.81 -2.47
CA VAL A 35 -2.77 17.37 -3.35
C VAL A 35 -4.08 17.93 -2.80
N GLU A 36 -4.95 18.41 -3.69
CA GLU A 36 -6.26 18.95 -3.32
C GLU A 36 -7.06 17.92 -2.50
N ALA A 37 -7.70 18.39 -1.42
CA ALA A 37 -8.24 17.51 -0.39
C ALA A 37 -9.29 16.50 -0.90
N VAL A 38 -10.17 16.91 -1.82
CA VAL A 38 -11.17 16.01 -2.41
C VAL A 38 -10.48 14.95 -3.27
N LEU A 39 -9.52 15.35 -4.11
CA LEU A 39 -8.74 14.42 -4.92
C LEU A 39 -7.91 13.45 -4.06
N ALA A 40 -7.22 13.94 -3.03
CA ALA A 40 -6.45 13.14 -2.09
C ALA A 40 -7.31 12.06 -1.42
N GLN A 41 -8.52 12.43 -0.96
CA GLN A 41 -9.46 11.47 -0.38
C GLN A 41 -9.93 10.43 -1.40
N GLN A 42 -10.25 10.85 -2.64
CA GLN A 42 -10.69 9.92 -3.68
C GLN A 42 -9.61 8.90 -4.03
N ILE A 43 -8.37 9.36 -4.25
CA ILE A 43 -7.22 8.51 -4.53
C ILE A 43 -6.98 7.52 -3.39
N ALA A 44 -7.01 7.98 -2.13
CA ALA A 44 -6.82 7.13 -0.96
C ALA A 44 -7.90 6.04 -0.83
N ILE A 45 -9.17 6.38 -1.12
CA ILE A 45 -10.27 5.41 -1.18
C ILE A 45 -9.98 4.36 -2.26
N PHE A 46 -9.66 4.78 -3.49
CA PHE A 46 -9.40 3.85 -4.59
C PHE A 46 -8.13 3.01 -4.38
N CYS A 47 -7.14 3.51 -3.64
CA CYS A 47 -5.97 2.74 -3.21
C CYS A 47 -6.33 1.59 -2.26
N GLN A 48 -7.39 1.72 -1.46
CA GLN A 48 -7.81 0.70 -0.49
C GLN A 48 -8.79 -0.32 -1.08
N LEU A 49 -9.55 0.06 -2.11
CA LEU A 49 -10.59 -0.79 -2.68
C LEU A 49 -10.12 -2.19 -3.08
N PRO A 50 -8.91 -2.40 -3.64
CA PRO A 50 -8.41 -3.73 -3.97
C PRO A 50 -8.48 -4.73 -2.81
N ASP A 51 -8.10 -4.28 -1.61
CA ASP A 51 -8.09 -5.11 -0.41
C ASP A 51 -9.43 -5.13 0.33
N TYR A 52 -10.22 -4.06 0.21
CA TYR A 52 -11.53 -3.97 0.85
C TYR A 52 -12.53 -4.96 0.23
N TYR A 53 -12.52 -5.12 -1.10
CA TYR A 53 -13.44 -5.99 -1.83
C TYR A 53 -12.80 -7.32 -2.20
N LYS A 54 -12.66 -8.19 -1.19
CA LYS A 54 -11.94 -9.47 -1.24
C LYS A 54 -12.31 -10.43 -2.38
N LEU A 55 -13.52 -10.33 -2.92
CA LEU A 55 -13.99 -11.23 -3.98
C LEU A 55 -13.77 -10.69 -5.40
N THR A 56 -13.35 -9.43 -5.55
CA THR A 56 -13.30 -8.77 -6.86
C THR A 56 -11.86 -8.46 -7.28
N TYR A 57 -11.10 -7.81 -6.39
CA TYR A 57 -9.78 -7.29 -6.73
C TYR A 57 -8.67 -7.72 -5.77
N SER A 58 -8.96 -8.54 -4.75
CA SER A 58 -7.92 -8.91 -3.78
C SER A 58 -7.02 -10.05 -4.24
N ALA A 59 -5.85 -10.15 -3.61
CA ALA A 59 -4.95 -11.26 -3.81
C ALA A 59 -5.51 -12.61 -3.30
N GLY A 60 -6.50 -12.58 -2.39
CA GLY A 60 -7.21 -13.74 -1.85
C GLY A 60 -8.30 -14.33 -2.77
N THR A 61 -8.42 -13.81 -3.99
CA THR A 61 -9.43 -14.22 -4.99
C THR A 61 -9.18 -15.57 -5.72
N PRO A 62 -8.06 -16.34 -5.58
CA PRO A 62 -7.82 -17.46 -6.49
C PRO A 62 -8.88 -18.56 -6.43
N LEU A 63 -9.56 -18.80 -5.30
CA LEU A 63 -10.56 -19.89 -5.25
C LEU A 63 -11.82 -19.59 -6.09
N TRP A 64 -12.36 -18.37 -6.01
CA TRP A 64 -13.59 -18.00 -6.74
C TRP A 64 -13.32 -17.75 -8.22
N ALA A 65 -12.21 -17.09 -8.54
CA ALA A 65 -11.80 -16.86 -9.93
C ALA A 65 -11.49 -18.17 -10.67
N TRP A 66 -10.95 -19.17 -9.98
CA TRP A 66 -10.65 -20.47 -10.59
C TRP A 66 -11.93 -21.30 -10.84
N ILE A 67 -12.89 -21.25 -9.92
CA ILE A 67 -14.21 -21.90 -10.10
C ILE A 67 -15.03 -21.18 -11.19
N GLY A 68 -14.91 -19.86 -11.31
CA GLY A 68 -15.64 -19.04 -12.29
C GLY A 68 -14.97 -18.92 -13.67
N GLY A 69 -13.86 -19.61 -13.94
CA GLY A 69 -13.13 -19.53 -15.22
C GLY A 69 -12.33 -18.24 -15.45
N LYS A 70 -12.17 -17.39 -14.44
CA LYS A 70 -11.41 -16.12 -14.45
C LYS A 70 -9.97 -16.26 -13.92
N GLY A 71 -9.35 -17.42 -14.12
CA GLY A 71 -7.99 -17.69 -13.62
C GLY A 71 -6.93 -16.71 -14.16
N ARG A 72 -7.12 -16.21 -15.39
CA ARG A 72 -6.26 -15.17 -15.99
C ARG A 72 -6.32 -13.86 -15.19
N ASP A 73 -7.52 -13.41 -14.86
CA ASP A 73 -7.74 -12.15 -14.14
C ASP A 73 -7.17 -12.24 -12.73
N ALA A 74 -7.32 -13.39 -12.06
CA ALA A 74 -6.70 -13.60 -10.75
C ALA A 74 -5.17 -13.52 -10.81
N LYS A 75 -4.53 -14.14 -11.81
CA LYS A 75 -3.08 -14.01 -11.99
C LYS A 75 -2.69 -12.57 -12.27
N LEU A 76 -3.46 -11.85 -13.11
CA LEU A 76 -3.22 -10.46 -13.43
C LEU A 76 -3.29 -9.58 -12.18
N ILE A 77 -4.38 -9.66 -11.42
CA ILE A 77 -4.59 -8.96 -10.15
C ILE A 77 -3.45 -9.28 -9.19
N SER A 78 -3.14 -10.55 -8.93
CA SER A 78 -2.08 -10.89 -7.98
C SER A 78 -0.70 -10.40 -8.41
N THR A 79 -0.35 -10.50 -9.70
CA THR A 79 1.02 -10.20 -10.17
C THR A 79 1.25 -8.72 -10.51
N VAL A 80 0.21 -7.99 -10.90
CA VAL A 80 0.29 -6.57 -11.26
C VAL A 80 -0.17 -5.69 -10.10
N LEU A 81 -1.38 -5.93 -9.58
CA LEU A 81 -1.96 -5.10 -8.53
C LEU A 81 -1.33 -5.40 -7.17
N HIS A 82 -1.11 -6.68 -6.84
CA HIS A 82 -0.55 -7.09 -5.53
C HIS A 82 0.93 -7.50 -5.56
N GLY A 83 1.67 -7.15 -6.61
CA GLY A 83 3.12 -7.35 -6.63
C GLY A 83 3.63 -8.80 -6.47
N PHE A 84 2.78 -9.84 -6.55
CA PHE A 84 3.19 -11.25 -6.38
C PHE A 84 3.85 -11.82 -7.64
N HIS A 85 4.93 -11.20 -8.07
CA HIS A 85 5.55 -11.43 -9.38
C HIS A 85 6.79 -12.35 -9.31
N GLY A 86 7.36 -12.57 -8.12
CA GLY A 86 8.47 -13.52 -7.90
C GLY A 86 9.82 -13.07 -8.47
N GLY A 87 9.94 -11.81 -8.88
CA GLY A 87 11.15 -11.25 -9.49
C GLY A 87 12.29 -11.05 -8.50
N ASP A 88 13.50 -10.94 -9.03
CA ASP A 88 14.71 -10.62 -8.28
C ASP A 88 14.79 -9.12 -7.93
N GLN A 89 15.90 -8.72 -7.30
CA GLN A 89 16.11 -7.34 -6.86
C GLN A 89 16.05 -6.34 -8.01
N ALA A 90 16.55 -6.68 -9.19
CA ALA A 90 16.53 -5.78 -10.34
C ALA A 90 15.08 -5.57 -10.81
N GLU A 91 14.28 -6.63 -10.85
CA GLU A 91 12.87 -6.55 -11.21
C GLU A 91 12.04 -5.80 -10.15
N VAL A 92 12.32 -5.99 -8.86
CA VAL A 92 11.67 -5.23 -7.77
C VAL A 92 11.92 -3.73 -7.93
N VAL A 93 13.18 -3.32 -8.09
CA VAL A 93 13.55 -1.90 -8.26
C VAL A 93 12.91 -1.31 -9.52
N ARG A 94 12.93 -2.06 -10.62
CA ARG A 94 12.32 -1.63 -11.88
C ARG A 94 10.82 -1.37 -11.74
N ARG A 95 10.10 -2.23 -11.02
CA ARG A 95 8.66 -2.07 -10.76
C ARG A 95 8.36 -0.89 -9.84
N GLN A 96 9.13 -0.71 -8.78
CA GLN A 96 9.03 0.45 -7.91
C GLN A 96 9.21 1.75 -8.70
N GLN A 97 10.23 1.83 -9.56
CA GLN A 97 10.43 2.98 -10.44
C GLN A 97 9.27 3.18 -11.42
N PHE A 98 8.85 2.11 -12.12
CA PHE A 98 7.74 2.16 -13.06
C PHE A 98 6.46 2.70 -12.44
N PHE A 99 6.05 2.19 -11.27
CA PHE A 99 4.83 2.67 -10.63
C PHE A 99 4.97 4.08 -10.08
N GLY A 100 6.14 4.46 -9.56
CA GLY A 100 6.39 5.84 -9.12
C GLY A 100 6.30 6.85 -10.27
N ASP A 101 6.94 6.54 -11.41
CA ASP A 101 6.85 7.36 -12.62
C ASP A 101 5.41 7.42 -13.15
N LEU A 102 4.72 6.29 -13.20
CA LEU A 102 3.34 6.23 -13.68
C LEU A 102 2.37 7.02 -12.79
N VAL A 103 2.50 6.97 -11.46
CA VAL A 103 1.68 7.79 -10.56
C VAL A 103 1.84 9.26 -10.89
N ARG A 104 3.08 9.73 -11.09
CA ARG A 104 3.34 11.11 -11.49
C ARG A 104 2.70 11.44 -12.84
N ASP A 105 2.88 10.59 -13.84
CA ASP A 105 2.32 10.81 -15.17
C ASP A 105 0.79 10.88 -15.13
N LEU A 106 0.12 10.00 -14.36
CA LEU A 106 -1.33 10.03 -14.18
C LEU A 106 -1.79 11.32 -13.47
N MET A 107 -1.04 11.79 -12.47
CA MET A 107 -1.32 13.04 -11.77
C MET A 107 -1.17 14.27 -12.69
N GLU A 108 -0.08 14.36 -13.45
CA GLU A 108 0.20 15.47 -14.37
C GLU A 108 -0.82 15.55 -15.52
N ASN A 109 -1.30 14.40 -15.99
CA ASN A 109 -2.30 14.31 -17.05
C ASN A 109 -3.74 14.48 -16.55
N GLY A 110 -3.96 14.57 -15.24
CA GLY A 110 -5.30 14.71 -14.65
C GLY A 110 -6.19 13.51 -14.92
N GLU A 111 -5.62 12.30 -14.87
CA GLU A 111 -6.33 11.04 -15.07
C GLU A 111 -7.36 10.77 -13.97
N GLU A 112 -8.22 9.79 -14.21
CA GLU A 112 -9.28 9.47 -13.26
C GLU A 112 -8.70 9.01 -11.90
N PRO A 113 -9.26 9.48 -10.77
CA PRO A 113 -8.75 9.17 -9.43
C PRO A 113 -8.62 7.68 -9.13
N TRP A 114 -9.44 6.84 -9.77
CA TRP A 114 -9.39 5.40 -9.56
C TRP A 114 -8.15 4.74 -10.17
N LYS A 115 -7.68 5.21 -11.33
CA LYS A 115 -6.44 4.73 -11.95
C LYS A 115 -5.24 5.13 -11.11
N ILE A 116 -5.24 6.36 -10.60
CA ILE A 116 -4.18 6.86 -9.70
C ILE A 116 -4.17 6.02 -8.42
N GLY A 117 -5.33 5.83 -7.77
CA GLY A 117 -5.44 5.03 -6.55
C GLY A 117 -5.00 3.57 -6.73
N PHE A 118 -5.44 2.90 -7.80
CA PHE A 118 -5.01 1.52 -8.10
C PHE A 118 -3.51 1.43 -8.41
N THR A 119 -2.94 2.46 -9.06
CA THR A 119 -1.50 2.50 -9.32
C THR A 119 -0.72 2.71 -8.03
N ILE A 120 -1.18 3.57 -7.11
CA ILE A 120 -0.57 3.76 -5.79
C ILE A 120 -0.66 2.48 -4.95
N HIS A 121 -1.76 1.74 -5.03
CA HIS A 121 -1.88 0.43 -4.39
C HIS A 121 -0.79 -0.52 -4.89
N ALA A 122 -0.68 -0.69 -6.22
CA ALA A 122 0.37 -1.51 -6.83
C ALA A 122 1.79 -1.01 -6.50
N PHE A 123 1.95 0.30 -6.36
CA PHE A 123 3.20 0.91 -5.95
C PHE A 123 3.58 0.51 -4.52
N GLY A 124 2.67 0.66 -3.56
CA GLY A 124 2.88 0.25 -2.16
C GLY A 124 3.18 -1.24 -2.04
N ASP A 125 2.41 -2.07 -2.74
CA ASP A 125 2.57 -3.53 -2.74
C ASP A 125 3.92 -3.96 -3.35
N SER A 126 4.49 -3.16 -4.28
CA SER A 126 5.85 -3.39 -4.80
C SER A 126 6.97 -3.18 -3.77
N TYR A 127 6.69 -2.52 -2.63
CA TYR A 127 7.58 -2.47 -1.46
C TYR A 127 7.22 -3.55 -0.45
N ALA A 128 5.95 -3.62 -0.06
CA ALA A 128 5.48 -4.48 1.03
C ALA A 128 5.68 -5.96 0.72
N HIS A 129 5.41 -6.40 -0.51
CA HIS A 129 5.48 -7.81 -0.89
C HIS A 129 6.88 -8.23 -1.37
N THR A 130 7.89 -7.85 -0.59
CA THR A 130 9.28 -8.24 -0.82
C THR A 130 9.94 -8.75 0.47
N HIS A 131 10.93 -9.62 0.33
CA HIS A 131 11.75 -10.14 1.42
C HIS A 131 13.23 -10.10 1.05
N LEU A 132 14.10 -10.27 2.05
CA LEU A 132 15.53 -10.51 1.81
C LEU A 132 15.76 -12.02 1.71
N ASP A 133 16.45 -12.46 0.66
CA ASP A 133 16.90 -13.84 0.52
C ASP A 133 18.14 -14.14 1.39
N GLU A 134 18.65 -15.37 1.35
CA GLU A 134 19.83 -15.80 2.12
C GLU A 134 21.10 -14.99 1.79
N ALA A 135 21.18 -14.41 0.60
CA ALA A 135 22.27 -13.54 0.15
C ALA A 135 22.02 -12.06 0.49
N GLY A 136 20.96 -11.75 1.25
CA GLY A 136 20.55 -10.39 1.59
C GLY A 136 20.05 -9.60 0.39
N GLN A 137 19.69 -10.26 -0.72
CA GLN A 137 19.11 -9.61 -1.91
C GLN A 137 17.60 -9.54 -1.77
N ARG A 138 17.01 -8.41 -2.21
CA ARG A 138 15.56 -8.25 -2.17
C ARG A 138 14.90 -9.11 -3.25
N ARG A 139 13.82 -9.82 -2.91
CA ARG A 139 12.99 -10.59 -3.84
C ARG A 139 11.52 -10.34 -3.60
N ALA A 140 10.73 -10.36 -4.66
CA ALA A 140 9.27 -10.33 -4.54
C ALA A 140 8.72 -11.72 -4.18
N TYR A 141 7.62 -11.75 -3.45
CA TYR A 141 6.82 -12.99 -3.35
C TYR A 141 6.23 -13.35 -4.70
N GLY A 142 5.96 -14.64 -4.93
CA GLY A 142 5.48 -15.15 -6.22
C GLY A 142 4.06 -15.70 -6.14
N PHE A 143 3.27 -15.45 -7.18
CA PHE A 143 1.99 -16.14 -7.41
C PHE A 143 2.22 -17.65 -7.64
N PRO A 144 1.33 -18.55 -7.17
CA PRO A 144 0.08 -18.28 -6.46
C PRO A 144 0.21 -18.22 -4.93
N ILE A 145 1.39 -18.50 -4.39
CA ILE A 145 1.58 -18.71 -2.95
C ILE A 145 1.64 -17.38 -2.19
N GLY A 146 2.16 -16.32 -2.82
CA GLY A 146 2.41 -15.03 -2.18
C GLY A 146 3.35 -15.19 -0.97
N HIS A 147 3.08 -14.46 0.10
CA HIS A 147 3.75 -14.62 1.40
C HIS A 147 3.01 -15.59 2.34
N GLY A 148 2.17 -16.48 1.80
CA GLY A 148 1.37 -17.43 2.59
C GLY A 148 2.19 -18.34 3.51
N LEU A 149 3.44 -18.66 3.12
CA LEU A 149 4.35 -19.49 3.91
C LEU A 149 5.00 -18.74 5.07
N ASP A 150 5.14 -17.42 4.96
CA ASP A 150 5.80 -16.58 5.97
C ASP A 150 4.95 -16.46 7.25
N PHE A 151 3.63 -16.65 7.13
CA PHE A 151 2.74 -16.79 8.28
C PHE A 151 3.17 -17.92 9.23
N LEU A 152 3.77 -19.00 8.70
CA LEU A 152 4.29 -20.11 9.53
C LEU A 152 5.53 -19.70 10.33
N ALA A 153 6.28 -18.72 9.84
CA ALA A 153 7.45 -18.13 10.51
C ALA A 153 7.10 -16.86 11.31
N CYS A 154 5.81 -16.51 11.43
CA CYS A 154 5.32 -15.29 12.07
C CYS A 154 5.85 -13.98 11.46
N VAL A 155 6.33 -14.02 10.20
CA VAL A 155 6.69 -12.83 9.43
C VAL A 155 5.44 -12.39 8.66
N LYS A 156 5.10 -11.11 8.79
CA LYS A 156 3.96 -10.51 8.09
C LYS A 156 4.48 -9.31 7.31
N PRO A 157 4.73 -9.46 6.01
CA PRO A 157 5.28 -8.37 5.19
C PRO A 157 4.42 -7.10 5.22
N ASP A 158 3.12 -7.27 5.48
CA ASP A 158 2.13 -6.21 5.60
C ASP A 158 2.21 -5.42 6.92
N HIS A 159 2.94 -5.93 7.91
CA HIS A 159 3.15 -5.24 9.18
C HIS A 159 4.28 -4.21 9.03
N ILE A 160 3.89 -2.93 8.98
CA ILE A 160 4.83 -1.81 8.88
C ILE A 160 5.83 -1.83 10.03
N SER A 161 5.41 -2.25 11.24
CA SER A 161 6.29 -2.35 12.41
C SER A 161 7.45 -3.34 12.22
N GLN A 162 7.31 -4.35 11.36
CA GLN A 162 8.37 -5.33 11.06
C GLN A 162 9.32 -4.85 9.95
N HIS A 163 8.86 -3.90 9.13
CA HIS A 163 9.60 -3.38 7.98
C HIS A 163 9.58 -1.84 7.87
N PRO A 164 9.91 -1.10 8.95
CA PRO A 164 9.69 0.34 9.00
C PRO A 164 10.49 1.13 7.96
N GLN A 165 11.69 0.65 7.59
CA GLN A 165 12.50 1.31 6.57
C GLN A 165 11.85 1.19 5.19
N LEU A 166 11.28 0.02 4.84
CA LEU A 166 10.57 -0.15 3.57
C LEU A 166 9.38 0.78 3.47
N TYR A 167 8.66 0.95 4.57
CA TYR A 167 7.56 1.89 4.67
C TYR A 167 8.01 3.34 4.41
N LEU A 168 9.10 3.79 5.05
CA LEU A 168 9.64 5.13 4.83
C LEU A 168 10.17 5.32 3.40
N ASP A 169 10.78 4.30 2.81
CA ASP A 169 11.22 4.32 1.42
C ASP A 169 10.02 4.50 0.47
N TYR A 170 8.93 3.75 0.70
CA TYR A 170 7.67 3.90 -0.02
C TYR A 170 7.07 5.31 0.16
N CYS A 171 6.94 5.81 1.40
CA CYS A 171 6.41 7.14 1.66
C CYS A 171 7.22 8.24 0.94
N THR A 172 8.55 8.11 0.93
CA THR A 172 9.45 9.04 0.24
C THR A 172 9.21 9.01 -1.27
N ALA A 173 9.12 7.81 -1.84
CA ALA A 173 8.91 7.64 -3.27
C ALA A 173 7.50 8.10 -3.71
N LEU A 174 6.47 7.83 -2.90
CA LEU A 174 5.11 8.31 -3.15
C LEU A 174 5.01 9.83 -3.05
N PHE A 175 5.67 10.46 -2.08
CA PHE A 175 5.70 11.92 -1.97
C PHE A 175 6.25 12.54 -3.26
N TRP A 176 7.39 12.04 -3.72
CA TRP A 176 7.97 12.46 -4.99
C TRP A 176 7.05 12.17 -6.18
N ALA A 177 6.41 11.02 -6.23
CA ALA A 177 5.50 10.68 -7.32
C ALA A 177 4.28 11.62 -7.39
N LEU A 178 3.81 12.14 -6.25
CA LEU A 178 2.63 13.02 -6.20
C LEU A 178 2.92 14.49 -6.50
N CYS A 179 4.14 15.00 -6.23
CA CYS A 179 4.46 16.42 -6.40
C CYS A 179 5.74 16.73 -7.19
N GLY A 180 6.56 15.73 -7.50
CA GLY A 180 7.85 15.88 -8.19
C GLY A 180 8.97 16.46 -7.32
N GLU A 181 8.69 16.84 -6.08
CA GLU A 181 9.66 17.42 -5.15
C GLU A 181 10.39 16.34 -4.36
N SER A 182 11.62 16.65 -3.92
CA SER A 182 12.35 15.78 -3.00
C SER A 182 11.74 15.85 -1.61
N ALA A 183 11.43 14.70 -1.01
CA ALA A 183 10.90 14.65 0.35
C ALA A 183 11.84 15.29 1.39
N GLY A 184 13.13 15.39 1.10
CA GLY A 184 14.13 16.05 1.96
C GLY A 184 13.99 17.58 2.01
N ASP A 185 13.31 18.18 1.04
CA ASP A 185 13.09 19.63 0.97
C ASP A 185 11.77 20.06 1.66
N SER A 186 10.89 19.10 1.98
CA SER A 186 9.61 19.35 2.68
C SER A 186 9.78 19.29 4.20
N VAL A 187 9.47 20.40 4.87
CA VAL A 187 9.47 20.49 6.34
C VAL A 187 8.40 19.60 6.95
N GLU A 188 7.23 19.54 6.32
CA GLU A 188 6.09 18.74 6.75
C GLU A 188 6.39 17.24 6.63
N PHE A 189 7.03 16.81 5.53
CA PHE A 189 7.47 15.42 5.37
C PHE A 189 8.56 15.07 6.40
N ALA A 190 9.53 15.96 6.60
CA ALA A 190 10.56 15.77 7.63
C ALA A 190 9.94 15.63 9.03
N ALA A 191 8.90 16.41 9.35
CA ALA A 191 8.17 16.30 10.61
C ALA A 191 7.41 14.97 10.73
N PHE A 192 6.73 14.52 9.67
CA PHE A 192 6.08 13.21 9.64
C PHE A 192 7.09 12.08 9.88
N ARG A 193 8.19 12.07 9.14
CA ARG A 193 9.27 11.07 9.28
C ARG A 193 9.86 11.09 10.69
N GLY A 194 10.18 12.26 11.22
CA GLY A 194 10.72 12.40 12.58
C GLY A 194 9.74 11.91 13.66
N GLY A 195 8.44 12.16 13.47
CA GLY A 195 7.39 11.61 14.34
C GLY A 195 7.33 10.08 14.29
N PHE A 196 7.40 9.50 13.09
CA PHE A 196 7.42 8.05 12.91
C PHE A 196 8.67 7.41 13.53
N GLU A 197 9.86 7.97 13.27
CA GLU A 197 11.12 7.50 13.86
C GLU A 197 11.11 7.61 15.39
N ALA A 198 10.51 8.65 15.95
CA ALA A 198 10.32 8.79 17.41
C ALA A 198 9.43 7.69 17.99
N VAL A 199 8.38 7.27 17.26
CA VAL A 199 7.53 6.13 17.64
C VAL A 199 8.36 4.84 17.69
N LEU A 200 9.17 4.57 16.67
CA LEU A 200 10.01 3.37 16.61
C LEU A 200 11.09 3.35 17.70
N ALA A 201 11.63 4.51 18.06
CA ALA A 201 12.65 4.65 19.11
C ALA A 201 12.07 4.59 20.53
N HIS A 202 10.74 4.64 20.68
CA HIS A 202 10.14 4.73 22.00
C HIS A 202 10.28 3.42 22.81
N PRO A 203 10.64 3.45 24.11
CA PRO A 203 10.80 2.25 24.94
C PRO A 203 9.64 1.25 24.88
N TYR A 204 8.38 1.71 24.91
CA TYR A 204 7.20 0.84 24.78
C TYR A 204 7.13 0.10 23.43
N PHE A 205 7.60 0.69 22.33
CA PHE A 205 7.69 0.00 21.05
C PHE A 205 8.79 -1.06 21.13
N VAL A 206 9.98 -0.68 21.60
CA VAL A 206 11.16 -1.58 21.70
C VAL A 206 10.88 -2.81 22.58
N THR A 207 10.15 -2.65 23.68
CA THR A 207 9.84 -3.76 24.60
C THR A 207 8.50 -4.44 24.31
N GLY A 208 7.72 -3.92 23.37
CA GLY A 208 6.40 -4.46 23.02
C GLY A 208 6.49 -5.78 22.25
N SER A 209 5.44 -6.58 22.35
CA SER A 209 5.25 -7.71 21.43
C SER A 209 5.05 -7.21 19.98
N ALA A 210 5.27 -8.07 18.99
CA ALA A 210 5.07 -7.70 17.57
C ALA A 210 3.65 -7.16 17.28
N ARG A 211 2.64 -7.64 18.01
CA ARG A 211 1.28 -7.10 17.92
C ARG A 211 1.18 -5.69 18.50
N GLU A 212 1.75 -5.46 19.68
CA GLU A 212 1.73 -4.13 20.31
C GLU A 212 2.53 -3.11 19.50
N GLN A 213 3.65 -3.52 18.92
CA GLN A 213 4.43 -2.71 17.98
C GLN A 213 3.59 -2.28 16.78
N GLU A 214 2.87 -3.22 16.16
CA GLU A 214 1.97 -2.91 15.05
C GLU A 214 0.82 -2.00 15.47
N ASP A 215 0.19 -2.25 16.63
CA ASP A 215 -0.88 -1.40 17.16
C ASP A 215 -0.39 0.05 17.38
N ILE A 216 0.84 0.24 17.89
CA ILE A 216 1.45 1.57 18.10
C ILE A 216 1.70 2.28 16.77
N VAL A 217 2.30 1.59 15.80
CA VAL A 217 2.59 2.14 14.47
C VAL A 217 1.29 2.49 13.72
N SER A 218 0.33 1.58 13.71
CA SER A 218 -0.99 1.80 13.14
C SER A 218 -1.72 2.96 13.81
N GLY A 219 -1.62 3.09 15.14
CA GLY A 219 -2.17 4.23 15.88
C GLY A 219 -1.56 5.57 15.45
N PHE A 220 -0.25 5.63 15.23
CA PHE A 220 0.41 6.83 14.71
C PHE A 220 -0.08 7.18 13.30
N ILE A 221 -0.16 6.20 12.40
CA ILE A 221 -0.58 6.38 11.01
C ILE A 221 -2.05 6.85 10.94
N ILE A 222 -2.96 6.16 11.63
CA ILE A 222 -4.38 6.55 11.67
C ILE A 222 -4.53 7.97 12.19
N THR A 223 -3.87 8.30 13.31
CA THR A 223 -3.92 9.65 13.90
C THR A 223 -3.38 10.71 12.93
N SER A 224 -2.27 10.42 12.24
CA SER A 224 -1.63 11.35 11.31
C SER A 224 -2.47 11.58 10.05
N SER A 225 -3.17 10.54 9.56
CA SER A 225 -3.99 10.64 8.35
C SER A 225 -5.23 11.52 8.53
N ARG A 226 -5.76 11.60 9.76
CA ARG A 226 -7.04 12.25 10.07
C ARG A 226 -8.18 11.76 9.16
N ASP A 227 -8.09 10.50 8.72
CA ASP A 227 -9.05 9.91 7.81
C ASP A 227 -10.47 9.94 8.41
N ARG A 228 -11.43 10.28 7.55
CA ARG A 228 -12.86 10.32 7.86
C ARG A 228 -13.68 9.49 6.89
N THR A 229 -13.02 8.69 6.07
CA THR A 229 -13.66 7.81 5.10
C THR A 229 -14.56 6.83 5.82
N THR A 230 -15.76 6.68 5.29
CA THR A 230 -16.76 5.76 5.82
C THR A 230 -16.94 4.56 4.90
N ARG A 231 -17.56 3.50 5.43
CA ARG A 231 -18.02 2.37 4.61
C ARG A 231 -18.97 2.79 3.48
N ALA A 232 -19.75 3.85 3.67
CA ALA A 232 -20.64 4.37 2.63
C ALA A 232 -19.83 4.96 1.47
N ASP A 233 -18.73 5.65 1.77
CA ASP A 233 -17.81 6.21 0.77
C ASP A 233 -17.12 5.10 -0.03
N MET A 234 -16.60 4.07 0.66
CA MET A 234 -16.01 2.88 0.02
C MET A 234 -17.02 2.19 -0.92
N LYS A 235 -18.27 2.02 -0.47
CA LYS A 235 -19.33 1.43 -1.29
C LYS A 235 -19.71 2.29 -2.49
N ALA A 236 -19.80 3.60 -2.31
CA ALA A 236 -20.07 4.54 -3.39
C ALA A 236 -18.92 4.54 -4.42
N ALA A 237 -17.67 4.45 -3.97
CA ALA A 237 -16.51 4.33 -4.85
C ALA A 237 -16.50 3.02 -5.64
N MET A 238 -16.75 1.89 -4.99
CA MET A 238 -16.85 0.60 -5.67
C MET A 238 -17.97 0.57 -6.72
N GLY A 239 -19.12 1.19 -6.43
CA GLY A 239 -20.23 1.29 -7.36
C GLY A 239 -19.95 2.15 -8.61
N ARG A 240 -18.84 2.88 -8.65
CA ARG A 240 -18.37 3.64 -9.83
C ARG A 240 -17.39 2.85 -10.71
N LEU A 241 -16.88 1.71 -10.25
CA LEU A 241 -15.92 0.91 -11.01
C LEU A 241 -16.66 -0.07 -11.94
N ASP A 242 -16.27 -0.06 -13.21
CA ASP A 242 -16.56 -1.15 -14.13
C ASP A 242 -15.43 -2.20 -14.05
N TYR A 243 -15.82 -3.48 -13.92
CA TYR A 243 -14.83 -4.55 -13.76
C TYR A 243 -13.97 -4.73 -15.00
N ASP A 244 -14.56 -4.68 -16.20
CA ASP A 244 -13.84 -4.93 -17.45
C ASP A 244 -12.89 -3.76 -17.76
N GLU A 245 -13.27 -2.54 -17.39
CA GLU A 245 -12.40 -1.37 -17.46
C GLU A 245 -11.18 -1.50 -16.53
N VAL A 246 -11.38 -1.93 -15.28
CA VAL A 246 -10.27 -2.16 -14.34
C VAL A 246 -9.35 -3.27 -14.86
N ILE A 247 -9.88 -4.38 -15.37
CA ILE A 247 -9.07 -5.45 -15.96
C ILE A 247 -8.33 -4.96 -17.20
N GLY A 248 -8.98 -4.17 -18.06
CA GLY A 248 -8.34 -3.53 -19.22
C GLY A 248 -7.15 -2.66 -18.83
N PHE A 249 -7.32 -1.83 -17.80
CA PHE A 249 -6.23 -1.02 -17.25
C PHE A 249 -5.08 -1.89 -16.73
N LEU A 250 -5.36 -2.93 -15.93
CA LEU A 250 -4.30 -3.83 -15.42
C LEU A 250 -3.57 -4.57 -16.55
N GLU A 251 -4.26 -4.92 -17.64
CA GLU A 251 -3.65 -5.51 -18.84
C GLU A 251 -2.69 -4.52 -19.54
N GLU A 252 -3.05 -3.24 -19.62
CA GLU A 252 -2.17 -2.18 -20.13
C GLU A 252 -0.91 -2.03 -19.26
N LEU A 253 -1.07 -2.01 -17.93
CA LEU A 253 0.06 -1.96 -17.00
C LEU A 253 0.99 -3.18 -17.19
N ARG A 254 0.41 -4.38 -17.32
CA ARG A 254 1.17 -5.61 -17.57
C ARG A 254 2.01 -5.50 -18.85
N ALA A 255 1.42 -4.97 -19.93
CA ALA A 255 2.11 -4.82 -21.20
C ALA A 255 3.30 -3.86 -21.09
N GLN A 256 3.13 -2.74 -20.37
CA GLN A 256 4.19 -1.78 -20.12
C GLN A 256 5.30 -2.32 -19.21
N LEU A 257 4.95 -3.18 -18.25
CA LEU A 257 5.91 -3.90 -17.42
C LEU A 257 6.77 -4.91 -18.20
N LYS A 258 6.54 -5.14 -19.50
CA LYS A 258 7.32 -6.04 -20.36
C LYS A 258 7.54 -7.42 -19.74
N TYR A 259 6.55 -7.94 -19.02
CA TYR A 259 6.69 -9.19 -18.28
C TYR A 259 6.77 -10.38 -19.24
N PRO A 260 7.90 -11.12 -19.34
CA PRO A 260 7.91 -12.38 -20.07
C PRO A 260 7.20 -13.43 -19.21
N PHE A 261 6.22 -14.12 -19.78
CA PHE A 261 5.60 -15.30 -19.16
C PHE A 261 6.46 -16.54 -19.36
#